data_AF-A0A435G7H8-F1
#
_entry.id   AF-A0A435G7H8-F1
#
_cell.length_a   1.000
_cell.length_b   1.000
_cell.length_c   1.000
_cell.angle_alpha   90.00
_cell.angle_beta   90.00
_cell.angle_gamma   90.00
#
_symmetry.space_group_name_H-M   'P 1'
#
loop_
_entity.id
_entity.type
_entity.pdbx_description
1 polymer ?
#
loop_
_entity_poly.entity_id
_entity_poly.type
_entity_poly.pdbx_seq_one_letter_code
_entity_poly.pdbx_strand_id
1 'polypeptide(L)'
;MAQPINVDPEHVERLIFDLGRFGAHSGTGVWRTVYSPEWVAAADQFAEWCRETGLAVHSDAVGNVWGRLDGEEPGPSIVSGSHIDSQTPGGRYDGALGAIAALVAVDALAKQFGKPRRTLEVLALCEEEGSRFPAASLWGSRAITGCIEPRELDELVDGDGVSIGQAMKAVGLDPADLGKVERDDIDTFIELHIEQGPVLEAAGLGVALVTAINGLRHYRVELTGEANHAGAFPMDARRDPMAGFAEIAGGLISTAERWGRPAVTTVGQVSVEPNLPS
;
A
#
# COMPACT_ATOMS: atom_id res chain seq x y z
N MET A 1 33.80 13.46 -10.19
CA MET A 1 32.98 12.62 -9.28
C MET A 1 31.94 13.55 -8.69
N ALA A 2 30.67 13.16 -8.66
CA ALA A 2 29.63 13.99 -8.02
C ALA A 2 30.00 14.21 -6.55
N GLN A 3 29.71 15.40 -6.01
CA GLN A 3 29.85 15.63 -4.58
C GLN A 3 28.93 14.65 -3.83
N PRO A 4 29.38 14.02 -2.74
CA PRO A 4 28.51 13.15 -1.95
C PRO A 4 27.34 13.96 -1.40
N ILE A 5 26.15 13.35 -1.43
CA ILE A 5 24.96 13.87 -0.78
C ILE A 5 24.89 13.21 0.59
N ASN A 6 24.92 14.00 1.65
CA ASN A 6 24.86 13.50 3.01
C ASN A 6 23.41 13.48 3.50
N VAL A 7 22.90 12.29 3.77
CA VAL A 7 21.61 12.08 4.44
C VAL A 7 21.90 11.55 5.84
N ASP A 8 21.30 12.17 6.85
CA ASP A 8 21.40 11.72 8.23
C ASP A 8 20.44 10.54 8.47
N PRO A 9 20.94 9.31 8.70
CA PRO A 9 20.08 8.15 8.92
C PRO A 9 19.23 8.29 10.20
N GLU A 10 19.71 8.99 11.24
CA GLU A 10 18.95 9.20 12.47
C GLU A 10 17.77 10.14 12.23
N HIS A 11 17.91 11.08 11.29
CA HIS A 11 16.81 11.94 10.87
C HIS A 11 15.70 11.15 10.15
N VAL A 12 16.08 10.28 9.21
CA VAL A 12 15.13 9.43 8.48
C VAL A 12 14.37 8.53 9.45
N GLU A 13 15.09 7.85 10.35
CA GLU A 13 14.48 6.97 11.34
C GLU A 13 13.53 7.73 12.27
N ARG A 14 13.93 8.92 12.74
CA ARG A 14 13.07 9.75 13.58
C ARG A 14 11.76 10.11 12.88
N LEU A 15 11.80 10.52 11.61
CA LEU A 15 10.58 10.83 10.85
C LEU A 15 9.66 9.60 10.69
N ILE A 16 10.23 8.44 10.40
CA ILE A 16 9.48 7.18 10.31
C ILE A 16 8.81 6.86 11.66
N PHE A 17 9.53 7.03 12.77
CA PHE A 17 8.99 6.74 14.11
C PHE A 17 7.94 7.76 14.53
N ASP A 18 8.13 9.04 14.20
CA ASP A 18 7.16 10.10 14.47
C ASP A 18 5.88 9.87 13.64
N LEU A 19 6.00 9.51 12.36
CA LEU A 19 4.84 9.14 11.53
C LEU A 19 4.14 7.89 12.08
N GLY A 20 4.91 6.91 12.54
CA GLY A 20 4.39 5.68 13.17
C GLY A 20 3.59 5.91 14.46
N ARG A 21 3.65 7.10 15.08
CA ARG A 21 2.79 7.44 16.23
C ARG A 21 1.33 7.58 15.84
N PHE A 22 1.05 8.02 14.62
CA PHE A 22 -0.31 8.10 14.09
C PHE A 22 -0.74 6.69 13.68
N GLY A 23 -1.58 6.07 14.51
CA GLY A 23 -1.95 4.66 14.36
C GLY A 23 -1.07 3.69 15.12
N ALA A 24 -0.26 4.15 16.08
CA ALA A 24 0.55 3.23 16.90
C ALA A 24 -0.32 2.12 17.53
N HIS A 25 0.04 0.87 17.27
CA HIS A 25 -0.72 -0.30 17.72
C HIS A 25 0.24 -1.39 18.19
N SER A 26 0.13 -1.81 19.46
CA SER A 26 0.92 -2.88 20.11
C SER A 26 2.40 -3.01 19.68
N GLY A 27 3.31 -2.59 20.56
CA GLY A 27 4.75 -2.71 20.31
C GLY A 27 5.20 -1.85 19.12
N THR A 28 5.60 -2.48 18.01
CA THR A 28 6.04 -1.81 16.79
C THR A 28 4.99 -1.72 15.70
N GLY A 29 3.76 -2.18 15.94
CA GLY A 29 2.71 -2.16 14.94
C GLY A 29 2.16 -0.76 14.67
N VAL A 30 1.60 -0.61 13.48
CA VAL A 30 0.85 0.56 13.01
C VAL A 30 -0.48 0.06 12.47
N TRP A 31 -1.57 0.71 12.87
CA TRP A 31 -2.92 0.49 12.38
C TRP A 31 -3.44 1.85 11.90
N ARG A 32 -3.23 2.12 10.61
CA ARG A 32 -3.55 3.39 9.98
C ARG A 32 -4.18 3.12 8.61
N THR A 33 -5.47 2.84 8.62
CA THR A 33 -6.21 2.58 7.39
C THR A 33 -6.66 3.89 6.74
N VAL A 34 -6.77 3.92 5.41
CA VAL A 34 -7.17 5.13 4.64
C VAL A 34 -8.43 5.81 5.23
N TYR A 35 -8.39 7.15 5.29
CA TYR A 35 -9.45 8.02 5.82
C TYR A 35 -9.84 7.76 7.29
N SER A 36 -9.05 7.01 8.06
CA SER A 36 -9.20 7.00 9.52
C SER A 36 -8.66 8.29 10.14
N PRO A 37 -9.03 8.64 11.38
CA PRO A 37 -8.46 9.80 12.07
C PRO A 37 -6.92 9.77 12.15
N GLU A 38 -6.35 8.57 12.32
CA GLU A 38 -4.91 8.34 12.34
C GLU A 38 -4.28 8.60 10.98
N TRP A 39 -4.96 8.20 9.89
CA TRP A 39 -4.51 8.49 8.53
C TRP A 39 -4.54 9.99 8.24
N VAL A 40 -5.61 10.69 8.62
CA VAL A 40 -5.72 12.14 8.45
C VAL A 40 -4.58 12.85 9.17
N ALA A 41 -4.31 12.48 10.43
CA ALA A 41 -3.23 13.07 11.21
C ALA A 41 -1.84 12.80 10.60
N ALA A 42 -1.62 11.61 10.03
CA ALA A 42 -0.37 11.28 9.35
C ALA A 42 -0.20 12.06 8.04
N ALA A 43 -1.27 12.20 7.24
CA ALA A 43 -1.28 12.98 6.00
C ALA A 43 -1.00 14.46 6.28
N ASP A 44 -1.64 15.03 7.31
CA ASP A 44 -1.40 16.40 7.76
C ASP A 44 0.04 16.60 8.23
N GLN A 45 0.61 15.65 8.97
CA GLN A 45 1.99 15.72 9.42
C GLN A 45 2.99 15.63 8.25
N PHE A 46 2.75 14.74 7.28
CA PHE A 46 3.58 14.64 6.09
C PHE A 46 3.53 15.92 5.25
N ALA A 47 2.33 16.48 5.09
CA ALA A 47 2.13 17.78 4.45
C ALA A 47 2.91 18.89 5.16
N GLU A 48 2.93 18.89 6.49
CA GLU A 48 3.68 19.87 7.27
C GLU A 48 5.20 19.73 7.06
N TRP A 49 5.74 18.52 7.10
CA TRP A 49 7.17 18.32 6.82
C TRP A 49 7.55 18.74 5.40
N CYS A 50 6.66 18.56 4.43
CA CYS A 50 6.87 19.10 3.08
C CYS A 50 6.93 20.64 3.10
N ARG A 51 6.06 21.33 3.85
CA ARG A 51 6.11 22.80 3.98
C ARG A 51 7.38 23.28 4.68
N GLU A 52 7.81 22.59 5.74
CA GLU A 52 9.03 22.92 6.50
C GLU A 52 10.30 22.84 5.64
N THR A 53 10.31 21.98 4.62
CA THR A 53 11.40 21.87 3.63
C THR A 53 11.27 22.84 2.45
N GLY A 54 10.25 23.71 2.46
CA GLY A 54 10.03 24.74 1.45
C GLY A 54 9.33 24.25 0.18
N LEU A 55 8.75 23.05 0.19
CA LEU A 55 7.98 22.51 -0.93
C LEU A 55 6.60 23.17 -1.01
N ALA A 56 6.09 23.33 -2.24
CA ALA A 56 4.69 23.70 -2.46
C ALA A 56 3.81 22.47 -2.24
N VAL A 57 2.92 22.53 -1.25
CA VAL A 57 2.12 21.37 -0.83
C VAL A 57 0.69 21.46 -1.30
N HIS A 58 0.16 20.36 -1.83
CA HIS A 58 -1.26 20.19 -2.09
C HIS A 58 -1.70 18.76 -1.80
N SER A 59 -2.98 18.59 -1.46
CA SER A 59 -3.64 17.29 -1.44
C SER A 59 -4.62 17.22 -2.59
N ASP A 60 -4.66 16.10 -3.31
CA ASP A 60 -5.61 15.91 -4.41
C ASP A 60 -6.99 15.43 -3.91
N ALA A 61 -7.93 15.21 -4.84
CA ALA A 61 -9.31 14.90 -4.49
C ALA A 61 -9.49 13.52 -3.83
N VAL A 62 -8.52 12.61 -3.92
CA VAL A 62 -8.52 11.33 -3.20
C VAL A 62 -7.62 11.34 -1.97
N GLY A 63 -7.01 12.48 -1.66
CA GLY A 63 -6.20 12.66 -0.46
C GLY A 63 -4.75 12.20 -0.60
N ASN A 64 -4.21 11.99 -1.81
CA ASN A 64 -2.77 11.88 -1.95
C ASN A 64 -2.13 13.23 -1.57
N VAL A 65 -1.02 13.20 -0.85
CA VAL A 65 -0.29 14.41 -0.44
C VAL A 65 0.95 14.58 -1.31
N TRP A 66 1.05 15.75 -1.92
CA TRP A 66 2.12 16.12 -2.85
C TRP A 66 2.94 17.28 -2.29
N GLY A 67 4.28 17.15 -2.35
CA GLY A 67 5.21 18.26 -2.13
C GLY A 67 6.00 18.54 -3.40
N ARG A 68 5.94 19.76 -3.94
CA ARG A 68 6.54 20.12 -5.23
C ARG A 68 7.70 21.09 -5.07
N LEU A 69 8.81 20.78 -5.73
CA LEU A 69 9.96 21.66 -5.94
C LEU A 69 10.05 21.99 -7.44
N ASP A 70 9.70 23.23 -7.81
CA ASP A 70 9.69 23.63 -9.21
C ASP A 70 11.08 23.54 -9.85
N GLY A 71 11.11 23.05 -11.09
CA GLY A 71 12.29 23.07 -11.94
C GLY A 71 12.58 24.44 -12.55
N GLU A 72 13.79 24.61 -13.06
CA GLU A 72 14.16 25.74 -13.93
C GLU A 72 13.53 25.62 -15.33
N GLU A 73 13.44 24.39 -15.84
CA GLU A 73 12.90 24.07 -17.15
C GLU A 73 11.43 23.61 -17.02
N PRO A 74 10.52 24.06 -17.90
CA PRO A 74 9.17 23.51 -17.96
C PRO A 74 9.21 22.07 -18.46
N GLY A 75 8.28 21.25 -18.01
CA GLY A 75 8.15 19.87 -18.46
C GLY A 75 7.58 18.94 -17.39
N PRO A 76 7.47 17.65 -17.72
CA PRO A 76 6.97 16.65 -16.78
C PRO A 76 7.91 16.48 -15.57
N SER A 77 7.33 16.12 -14.43
CA SER A 77 8.05 15.98 -13.17
C SER A 77 8.74 14.62 -13.02
N ILE A 78 9.76 14.59 -12.17
CA ILE A 78 10.30 13.37 -11.60
C ILE A 78 9.70 13.23 -10.20
N VAL A 79 8.93 12.18 -10.00
CA VAL A 79 8.20 11.92 -8.76
C VAL A 79 8.90 10.82 -7.98
N SER A 80 9.03 10.99 -6.67
CA SER A 80 9.41 9.91 -5.77
C SER A 80 8.47 9.86 -4.58
N GLY A 81 8.15 8.67 -4.11
CA GLY A 81 7.20 8.51 -3.04
C GLY A 81 6.80 7.06 -2.85
N SER A 82 5.83 6.87 -1.95
CA SER A 82 5.18 5.59 -1.68
C SER A 82 3.87 5.89 -0.92
N HIS A 83 3.35 4.95 -0.15
CA HIS A 83 2.10 5.10 0.59
C HIS A 83 2.33 5.36 2.09
N ILE A 84 1.30 5.87 2.76
CA ILE A 84 1.34 6.11 4.20
C ILE A 84 0.22 5.40 4.96
N ASP A 85 -0.72 4.72 4.32
CA ASP A 85 -1.59 3.76 5.01
C ASP A 85 -0.81 2.52 5.48
N SER A 86 -1.45 1.65 6.26
CA SER A 86 -0.86 0.40 6.73
C SER A 86 -1.89 -0.71 6.77
N GLN A 87 -1.42 -1.96 6.85
CA GLN A 87 -2.22 -3.09 7.33
C GLN A 87 -2.75 -2.91 8.77
N THR A 88 -3.56 -3.87 9.22
CA THR A 88 -4.29 -3.88 10.51
C THR A 88 -3.90 -5.06 11.43
N PRO A 89 -2.71 -5.06 12.05
CA PRO A 89 -1.66 -4.04 12.00
C PRO A 89 -0.56 -4.33 10.97
N GLY A 90 0.08 -3.29 10.47
CA GLY A 90 1.31 -3.30 9.66
C GLY A 90 2.56 -2.88 10.44
N GLY A 91 3.71 -2.85 9.76
CA GLY A 91 4.97 -2.35 10.31
C GLY A 91 5.12 -0.83 10.19
N ARG A 92 6.18 -0.27 10.78
CA ARG A 92 6.49 1.18 10.67
C ARG A 92 7.14 1.60 9.35
N TYR A 93 7.67 0.65 8.58
CA TYR A 93 8.52 0.93 7.43
C TYR A 93 7.83 0.70 6.08
N ASP A 94 6.85 -0.22 6.04
CA ASP A 94 6.06 -0.53 4.85
C ASP A 94 5.36 0.73 4.35
N GLY A 95 5.58 1.11 3.10
CA GLY A 95 5.19 2.40 2.51
C GLY A 95 5.93 3.63 3.07
N ALA A 96 5.83 3.84 4.38
CA ALA A 96 6.32 5.04 5.07
C ALA A 96 7.80 5.35 4.79
N LEU A 97 8.64 4.32 4.65
CA LEU A 97 10.05 4.50 4.27
C LEU A 97 10.19 5.24 2.92
N GLY A 98 9.40 4.86 1.91
CA GLY A 98 9.49 5.44 0.58
C GLY A 98 9.05 6.89 0.55
N ALA A 99 7.92 7.21 1.20
CA ALA A 99 7.42 8.58 1.30
C ALA A 99 8.40 9.50 2.06
N ILE A 100 8.92 9.06 3.22
CA ILE A 100 9.89 9.82 4.01
C ILE A 100 11.24 9.96 3.29
N ALA A 101 11.73 8.90 2.64
CA ALA A 101 12.98 8.95 1.91
C ALA A 101 12.93 9.92 0.73
N ALA A 102 11.79 9.98 0.01
CA ALA A 102 11.58 10.95 -1.05
C ALA A 102 11.67 12.38 -0.54
N LEU A 103 10.97 12.70 0.55
CA LEU A 103 11.03 14.00 1.23
C LEU A 103 12.47 14.37 1.61
N VAL A 104 13.17 13.49 2.33
CA VAL A 104 14.53 13.74 2.81
C VAL A 104 15.51 13.89 1.63
N ALA A 105 15.36 13.10 0.57
CA ALA A 105 16.20 13.19 -0.60
C ALA A 105 16.02 14.51 -1.35
N VAL A 106 14.78 14.94 -1.58
CA VAL A 106 14.49 16.23 -2.25
C VAL A 106 14.98 17.41 -1.42
N ASP A 107 14.77 17.40 -0.11
CA ASP A 107 15.29 18.42 0.80
C ASP A 107 16.82 18.48 0.78
N ALA A 108 17.51 17.34 0.85
CA ALA A 108 18.97 17.28 0.79
C ALA A 108 19.50 17.82 -0.55
N LEU A 109 18.88 17.44 -1.67
CA LEU A 109 19.22 17.95 -3.00
C LEU A 109 19.02 19.46 -3.10
N ALA A 110 17.88 19.97 -2.62
CA ALA A 110 17.57 21.39 -2.64
C ALA A 110 18.56 22.21 -1.81
N LYS A 111 18.91 21.74 -0.61
CA LYS A 111 19.90 22.40 0.26
C LYS A 111 21.30 22.41 -0.34
N GLN A 112 21.70 21.35 -1.03
CA GLN A 112 23.05 21.22 -1.58
C GLN A 112 23.22 21.91 -2.93
N PHE A 113 22.22 21.81 -3.81
CA PHE A 113 22.32 22.24 -5.21
C PHE A 113 21.36 23.36 -5.60
N GLY A 114 20.41 23.71 -4.74
CA GLY A 114 19.39 24.71 -5.02
C GLY A 114 18.29 24.16 -5.94
N LYS A 115 17.80 25.01 -6.84
CA LYS A 115 16.67 24.69 -7.72
C LYS A 115 17.08 23.61 -8.75
N PRO A 116 16.30 22.53 -8.92
CA PRO A 116 16.62 21.49 -9.89
C PRO A 116 16.30 21.93 -11.33
N ARG A 117 16.89 21.25 -12.32
CA ARG A 117 16.57 21.51 -13.74
C ARG A 117 15.13 21.14 -14.08
N ARG A 118 14.69 19.94 -13.70
CA ARG A 118 13.32 19.46 -13.84
C ARG A 118 12.61 19.53 -12.49
N THR A 119 11.30 19.70 -12.52
CA THR A 119 10.46 19.66 -11.31
C THR A 119 10.63 18.32 -10.61
N LEU A 120 10.83 18.38 -9.29
CA LEU A 120 10.84 17.20 -8.41
C LEU A 120 9.58 17.25 -7.55
N GLU A 121 8.88 16.13 -7.43
CA GLU A 121 7.72 16.00 -6.54
C GLU A 121 7.92 14.83 -5.59
N VAL A 122 7.50 15.01 -4.34
CA VAL A 122 7.40 13.96 -3.33
C VAL A 122 5.93 13.60 -3.15
N LEU A 123 5.65 12.31 -2.98
CA LEU A 123 4.29 11.78 -2.93
C LEU A 123 4.10 10.85 -1.73
N ALA A 124 3.03 11.11 -0.97
CA ALA A 124 2.43 10.14 -0.08
C ALA A 124 1.06 9.73 -0.65
N LEU A 125 1.00 8.52 -1.19
CA LEU A 125 -0.24 7.90 -1.69
C LEU A 125 -1.19 7.65 -0.52
N CYS A 126 -2.48 7.89 -0.75
CA CYS A 126 -3.48 7.76 0.29
C CYS A 126 -3.78 6.31 0.70
N GLU A 127 -3.63 5.37 -0.23
CA GLU A 127 -4.00 3.97 -0.03
C GLU A 127 -3.29 3.05 -1.03
N GLU A 128 -2.75 1.95 -0.50
CA GLU A 128 -2.09 0.88 -1.24
C GLU A 128 -2.53 -0.50 -0.71
N GLU A 129 -2.69 -0.62 0.61
CA GLU A 129 -2.69 -1.91 1.32
C GLU A 129 -3.98 -2.72 1.20
N GLY A 130 -5.09 -2.10 0.76
CA GLY A 130 -6.42 -2.68 0.76
C GLY A 130 -7.00 -2.90 2.16
N SER A 131 -6.41 -2.30 3.20
CA SER A 131 -6.61 -2.76 4.59
C SER A 131 -7.97 -2.37 5.20
N ARG A 132 -8.60 -1.30 4.70
CA ARG A 132 -9.99 -0.94 5.01
C ARG A 132 -10.96 -1.29 3.90
N PHE A 133 -10.54 -1.12 2.64
CA PHE A 133 -11.34 -1.41 1.45
C PHE A 133 -10.61 -2.50 0.62
N PRO A 134 -10.86 -3.79 0.86
CA PRO A 134 -10.08 -4.88 0.24
C PRO A 134 -10.10 -4.92 -1.29
N ALA A 135 -11.07 -4.26 -1.91
CA ALA A 135 -11.21 -4.18 -3.36
C ALA A 135 -10.66 -2.86 -3.96
N ALA A 136 -10.19 -1.91 -3.13
CA ALA A 136 -9.67 -0.62 -3.57
C ALA A 136 -8.51 -0.75 -4.57
N SER A 137 -7.63 -1.74 -4.35
CA SER A 137 -6.58 -2.14 -5.28
C SER A 137 -5.71 -0.96 -5.71
N LEU A 138 -5.05 -0.28 -4.77
CA LEU A 138 -4.17 0.88 -5.02
C LEU A 138 -4.97 2.15 -5.38
N TRP A 139 -5.90 2.56 -4.53
CA TRP A 139 -6.82 3.67 -4.81
C TRP A 139 -6.10 4.96 -5.18
N GLY A 140 -5.05 5.34 -4.42
CA GLY A 140 -4.33 6.60 -4.65
C GLY A 140 -3.68 6.65 -6.03
N SER A 141 -2.99 5.59 -6.44
CA SER A 141 -2.26 5.55 -7.71
C SER A 141 -3.19 5.30 -8.91
N ARG A 142 -4.26 4.50 -8.74
CA ARG A 142 -5.30 4.36 -9.77
C ARG A 142 -5.99 5.69 -10.06
N ALA A 143 -6.17 6.56 -9.07
CA ALA A 143 -6.70 7.91 -9.30
C ALA A 143 -5.78 8.73 -10.19
N ILE A 144 -4.46 8.70 -9.92
CA ILE A 144 -3.43 9.41 -10.71
C ILE A 144 -3.41 8.92 -12.15
N THR A 145 -3.62 7.62 -12.39
CA THR A 145 -3.61 7.02 -13.74
C THR A 145 -4.99 6.97 -14.40
N GLY A 146 -6.01 7.67 -13.87
CA GLY A 146 -7.35 7.70 -14.46
C GLY A 146 -8.08 6.34 -14.48
N CYS A 147 -7.68 5.42 -13.59
CA CYS A 147 -8.12 4.02 -13.56
C CYS A 147 -9.19 3.74 -12.49
N ILE A 148 -9.90 4.76 -12.01
CA ILE A 148 -11.05 4.63 -11.10
C ILE A 148 -12.34 4.88 -11.89
N GLU A 149 -13.25 3.92 -11.84
CA GLU A 149 -14.58 4.08 -12.40
C GLU A 149 -15.51 4.78 -11.40
N PRO A 150 -16.37 5.73 -11.82
CA PRO A 150 -17.23 6.48 -10.89
C PRO A 150 -18.11 5.62 -9.97
N ARG A 151 -18.54 4.44 -10.42
CA ARG A 151 -19.36 3.50 -9.62
C ARG A 151 -18.61 2.96 -8.39
N GLU A 152 -17.28 2.92 -8.43
CA GLU A 152 -16.47 2.40 -7.32
C GLU A 152 -16.63 3.25 -6.06
N LEU A 153 -16.98 4.53 -6.18
CA LEU A 153 -17.26 5.41 -5.04
C LEU A 153 -18.43 4.91 -4.17
N ASP A 154 -19.37 4.18 -4.76
CA ASP A 154 -20.55 3.62 -4.09
C ASP A 154 -20.40 2.11 -3.84
N GLU A 155 -19.72 1.39 -4.73
CA GLU A 155 -19.60 -0.09 -4.68
C GLU A 155 -18.45 -0.58 -3.80
N LEU A 156 -17.37 0.19 -3.64
CA LEU A 156 -16.26 -0.17 -2.74
C LEU A 156 -16.64 0.15 -1.30
N VAL A 157 -16.96 -0.89 -0.53
CA VAL A 157 -17.39 -0.77 0.87
C VAL A 157 -16.40 -1.42 1.83
N ASP A 158 -16.27 -0.83 3.01
CA ASP A 158 -15.50 -1.43 4.11
C ASP A 158 -16.32 -2.49 4.87
N GLY A 159 -15.70 -3.11 5.89
CA GLY A 159 -16.34 -4.14 6.70
C GLY A 159 -17.59 -3.69 7.45
N ASP A 160 -17.77 -2.39 7.65
CA ASP A 160 -18.94 -1.79 8.31
C ASP A 160 -20.00 -1.31 7.30
N GLY A 161 -19.77 -1.52 6.01
CA GLY A 161 -20.68 -1.14 4.93
C GLY A 161 -20.62 0.35 4.55
N VAL A 162 -19.59 1.08 4.98
CA VAL A 162 -19.36 2.46 4.55
C VAL A 162 -18.69 2.43 3.18
N SER A 163 -19.21 3.19 2.22
CA SER A 163 -18.56 3.29 0.90
C SER A 163 -17.33 4.19 0.92
N ILE A 164 -16.38 3.97 0.01
CA ILE A 164 -15.17 4.80 -0.06
C ILE A 164 -15.51 6.28 -0.33
N GLY A 165 -16.54 6.55 -1.13
CA GLY A 165 -17.04 7.90 -1.36
C GLY A 165 -17.64 8.55 -0.11
N GLN A 166 -18.27 7.77 0.77
CA GLN A 166 -18.73 8.26 2.09
C GLN A 166 -17.54 8.56 3.01
N ALA A 167 -16.52 7.69 3.03
CA ALA A 167 -15.31 7.88 3.82
C ALA A 167 -14.52 9.13 3.37
N MET A 168 -14.38 9.36 2.06
CA MET A 168 -13.80 10.59 1.50
C MET A 168 -14.51 11.84 2.01
N LYS A 169 -15.84 11.88 1.90
CA LYS A 169 -16.65 13.01 2.38
C LYS A 169 -16.49 13.25 3.87
N ALA A 170 -16.36 12.19 4.67
CA ALA A 170 -16.19 12.29 6.11
C ALA A 170 -14.89 13.00 6.52
N VAL A 171 -13.85 12.94 5.68
CA VAL A 171 -12.57 13.64 5.88
C VAL A 171 -12.46 14.94 5.07
N GLY A 172 -13.56 15.42 4.48
CA GLY A 172 -13.60 16.70 3.78
C GLY A 172 -13.14 16.67 2.32
N LEU A 173 -12.95 15.48 1.73
CA LEU A 173 -12.68 15.31 0.31
C LEU A 173 -13.98 15.27 -0.49
N ASP A 174 -13.96 15.78 -1.72
CA ASP A 174 -15.14 15.78 -2.61
C ASP A 174 -14.98 14.73 -3.72
N PRO A 175 -15.72 13.60 -3.66
CA PRO A 175 -15.70 12.60 -4.73
C PRO A 175 -16.10 13.12 -6.11
N ALA A 176 -16.81 14.26 -6.20
CA ALA A 176 -17.13 14.88 -7.49
C ALA A 176 -15.88 15.37 -8.24
N ASP A 177 -14.78 15.59 -7.52
CA ASP A 177 -13.50 16.08 -8.06
C ASP A 177 -12.54 14.94 -8.48
N LEU A 178 -12.98 13.68 -8.43
CA LEU A 178 -12.17 12.51 -8.82
C LEU A 178 -11.53 12.67 -10.21
N GLY A 179 -12.27 13.19 -11.19
CA GLY A 179 -11.78 13.41 -12.55
C GLY A 179 -10.68 14.47 -12.68
N LYS A 180 -10.34 15.19 -11.60
CA LYS A 180 -9.25 16.18 -11.56
C LYS A 180 -7.92 15.57 -11.09
N VAL A 181 -7.91 14.31 -10.65
CA VAL A 181 -6.72 13.67 -10.07
C VAL A 181 -5.81 13.08 -11.14
N GLU A 182 -6.35 12.70 -12.30
CA GLU A 182 -5.56 12.11 -13.39
C GLU A 182 -4.41 13.05 -13.81
N ARG A 183 -3.19 12.50 -13.90
CA ARG A 183 -1.97 13.22 -14.27
C ARG A 183 -1.33 12.58 -15.49
N ASP A 184 -0.97 13.40 -16.48
CA ASP A 184 -0.22 13.03 -17.69
C ASP A 184 1.14 13.74 -17.79
N ASP A 185 1.54 14.47 -16.74
CA ASP A 185 2.75 15.29 -16.66
C ASP A 185 3.83 14.69 -15.73
N ILE A 186 3.81 13.37 -15.52
CA ILE A 186 4.82 12.62 -14.76
C ILE A 186 5.72 11.87 -15.75
N ASP A 187 7.02 12.18 -15.78
CA ASP A 187 7.99 11.52 -16.67
C ASP A 187 8.53 10.23 -16.08
N THR A 188 8.84 10.27 -14.78
CA THR A 188 9.51 9.19 -14.07
C THR A 188 8.96 9.10 -12.65
N PHE A 189 8.67 7.88 -12.19
CA PHE A 189 8.32 7.57 -10.80
C PHE A 189 9.38 6.65 -10.19
N ILE A 190 9.90 7.02 -9.01
CA ILE A 190 10.92 6.25 -8.27
C ILE A 190 10.42 5.97 -6.86
N GLU A 191 10.27 4.70 -6.53
CA GLU A 191 9.85 4.26 -5.20
C GLU A 191 10.98 3.51 -4.50
N LEU A 192 11.34 3.96 -3.30
CA LEU A 192 12.17 3.20 -2.37
C LEU A 192 11.24 2.40 -1.47
N HIS A 193 11.53 1.11 -1.31
CA HIS A 193 10.71 0.24 -0.47
C HIS A 193 11.58 -0.75 0.31
N ILE A 194 11.05 -1.25 1.43
CA ILE A 194 11.65 -2.41 2.10
C ILE A 194 11.46 -3.67 1.24
N GLU A 195 12.35 -4.64 1.38
CA GLU A 195 12.28 -5.87 0.60
C GLU A 195 11.01 -6.70 0.89
N GLN A 196 10.48 -6.61 2.12
CA GLN A 196 9.44 -7.49 2.69
C GLN A 196 9.80 -8.98 2.65
N GLY A 197 11.05 -9.31 2.35
CA GLY A 197 11.60 -10.65 2.24
C GLY A 197 13.00 -10.75 2.86
N PRO A 198 13.58 -11.95 2.92
CA PRO A 198 14.84 -12.19 3.61
C PRO A 198 16.07 -12.22 2.67
N VAL A 199 15.95 -11.89 1.39
CA VAL A 199 16.98 -12.14 0.37
C VAL A 199 18.17 -11.21 0.53
N LEU A 200 17.97 -9.91 0.73
CA LEU A 200 19.03 -8.92 0.92
C LEU A 200 19.77 -9.14 2.23
N GLU A 201 19.03 -9.40 3.32
CA GLU A 201 19.62 -9.73 4.62
C GLU A 201 20.49 -10.99 4.51
N ALA A 202 19.96 -12.07 3.94
CA ALA A 202 20.70 -13.32 3.75
C ALA A 202 21.93 -13.17 2.84
N ALA A 203 21.88 -12.23 1.88
CA ALA A 203 22.99 -11.92 0.99
C ALA A 203 23.99 -10.89 1.56
N GLY A 204 23.68 -10.25 2.70
CA GLY A 204 24.49 -9.17 3.26
C GLY A 204 24.54 -7.91 2.38
N LEU A 205 23.46 -7.63 1.64
CA LEU A 205 23.35 -6.49 0.72
C LEU A 205 22.50 -5.38 1.33
N GLY A 206 22.94 -4.13 1.18
CA GLY A 206 22.22 -2.96 1.72
C GLY A 206 21.15 -2.37 0.80
N VAL A 207 21.17 -2.69 -0.50
CA VAL A 207 20.22 -2.19 -1.50
C VAL A 207 20.21 -3.10 -2.73
N ALA A 208 19.09 -3.16 -3.43
CA ALA A 208 18.98 -3.79 -4.74
C ALA A 208 18.10 -2.98 -5.69
N LEU A 209 18.28 -3.24 -6.98
CA LEU A 209 17.42 -2.72 -8.04
C LEU A 209 16.30 -3.71 -8.30
N VAL A 210 15.06 -3.28 -8.12
CA VAL A 210 13.88 -4.08 -8.47
C VAL A 210 13.72 -4.04 -9.99
N THR A 211 13.69 -5.23 -10.62
CA THR A 211 13.53 -5.34 -12.08
C THR A 211 12.15 -5.81 -12.50
N ALA A 212 11.36 -6.35 -11.59
CA ALA A 212 10.01 -6.85 -11.83
C ALA A 212 9.21 -6.91 -10.52
N ILE A 213 7.89 -6.80 -10.64
CA ILE A 213 6.93 -7.04 -9.58
C ILE A 213 6.12 -8.28 -9.99
N ASN A 214 5.82 -9.17 -9.03
CA ASN A 214 5.08 -10.38 -9.31
C ASN A 214 3.63 -10.08 -9.76
N GLY A 215 3.15 -10.79 -10.77
CA GLY A 215 1.73 -10.78 -11.12
C GLY A 215 0.91 -11.51 -10.06
N LEU A 216 -0.19 -10.91 -9.62
CA LEU A 216 -1.06 -11.43 -8.57
C LEU A 216 -2.36 -11.99 -9.15
N ARG A 217 -2.86 -13.09 -8.58
CA ARG A 217 -4.21 -13.61 -8.86
C ARG A 217 -4.88 -14.03 -7.55
N HIS A 218 -6.02 -13.43 -7.27
CA HIS A 218 -6.87 -13.80 -6.14
C HIS A 218 -8.06 -14.63 -6.63
N TYR A 219 -8.36 -15.70 -5.91
CA TYR A 219 -9.46 -16.61 -6.21
C TYR A 219 -10.35 -16.76 -5.00
N ARG A 220 -11.67 -16.66 -5.21
CA ARG A 220 -12.67 -17.15 -4.27
C ARG A 220 -13.18 -18.49 -4.80
N VAL A 221 -12.97 -19.53 -4.01
CA VAL A 221 -13.41 -20.89 -4.35
C VAL A 221 -14.46 -21.30 -3.33
N GLU A 222 -15.63 -21.74 -3.81
CA GLU A 222 -16.69 -22.29 -2.97
C GLU A 222 -16.80 -23.79 -3.24
N LEU A 223 -16.68 -24.60 -2.18
CA LEU A 223 -16.86 -26.05 -2.24
C LEU A 223 -18.16 -26.42 -1.53
N THR A 224 -19.15 -26.86 -2.30
CA THR A 224 -20.43 -27.29 -1.75
C THR A 224 -20.49 -28.81 -1.63
N GLY A 225 -20.91 -29.28 -0.47
CA GLY A 225 -21.07 -30.70 -0.17
C GLY A 225 -22.39 -30.97 0.51
N GLU A 226 -22.43 -32.01 1.35
CA GLU A 226 -23.65 -32.41 2.05
C GLU A 226 -23.37 -32.60 3.54
N ALA A 227 -24.03 -31.78 4.37
CA ALA A 227 -23.94 -31.88 5.82
C ALA A 227 -24.73 -33.11 6.30
N ASN A 228 -24.04 -34.03 6.98
CA ASN A 228 -24.59 -35.29 7.48
C ASN A 228 -24.03 -35.62 8.87
N HIS A 229 -24.62 -36.60 9.55
CA HIS A 229 -24.21 -36.99 10.90
C HIS A 229 -22.78 -37.57 10.93
N ALA A 230 -21.86 -36.87 11.62
CA ALA A 230 -20.43 -37.18 11.62
C ALA A 230 -20.10 -38.63 12.06
N GLY A 231 -20.84 -39.20 13.02
CA GLY A 231 -20.62 -40.58 13.49
C GLY A 231 -21.41 -41.69 12.78
N ALA A 232 -22.47 -41.36 12.03
CA ALA A 232 -23.43 -42.37 11.54
C ALA A 232 -23.43 -42.48 10.01
N PHE A 233 -22.97 -41.44 9.30
CA PHE A 233 -22.93 -41.45 7.85
C PHE A 233 -21.65 -42.15 7.36
N PRO A 234 -21.76 -43.20 6.52
CA PRO A 234 -20.60 -44.00 6.12
C PRO A 234 -19.68 -43.22 5.17
N MET A 235 -18.39 -43.53 5.19
CA MET A 235 -17.36 -42.74 4.49
C MET A 235 -17.52 -42.74 2.97
N ASP A 236 -17.97 -43.85 2.39
CA ASP A 236 -18.17 -44.05 0.95
C ASP A 236 -19.37 -43.28 0.36
N ALA A 237 -20.26 -42.75 1.21
CA ALA A 237 -21.40 -41.95 0.81
C ALA A 237 -21.18 -40.43 0.98
N ARG A 238 -20.06 -40.00 1.58
CA ARG A 238 -19.84 -38.60 1.94
C ARG A 238 -19.55 -37.72 0.73
N ARG A 239 -20.03 -36.48 0.81
CA ARG A 239 -19.64 -35.35 -0.03
C ARG A 239 -19.08 -34.27 0.87
N ASP A 240 -17.85 -34.48 1.33
CA ASP A 240 -17.21 -33.65 2.36
C ASP A 240 -16.37 -32.52 1.72
N PRO A 241 -16.78 -31.24 1.83
CA PRO A 241 -16.03 -30.12 1.29
C PRO A 241 -14.66 -29.93 1.93
N MET A 242 -14.50 -30.30 3.21
CA MET A 242 -13.24 -30.13 3.93
C MET A 242 -12.19 -31.13 3.45
N ALA A 243 -12.61 -32.35 3.11
CA ALA A 243 -11.72 -33.31 2.46
C ALA A 243 -11.23 -32.78 1.10
N GLY A 244 -12.15 -32.26 0.27
CA GLY A 244 -11.81 -31.65 -1.01
C GLY A 244 -10.90 -30.42 -0.87
N PHE A 245 -11.17 -29.57 0.12
CA PHE A 245 -10.32 -28.42 0.43
C PHE A 245 -8.89 -28.83 0.81
N ALA A 246 -8.73 -29.86 1.65
CA ALA A 246 -7.40 -30.34 2.06
C ALA A 246 -6.57 -30.82 0.86
N GLU A 247 -7.19 -31.53 -0.10
CA GLU A 247 -6.53 -31.96 -1.33
C GLU A 247 -6.14 -30.77 -2.21
N ILE A 248 -7.05 -29.81 -2.40
CA ILE A 248 -6.79 -28.61 -3.20
C ILE A 248 -5.66 -27.78 -2.58
N ALA A 249 -5.73 -27.48 -1.28
CA ALA A 249 -4.74 -26.67 -0.58
C ALA A 249 -3.34 -27.29 -0.65
N GLY A 250 -3.22 -28.61 -0.39
CA GLY A 250 -1.95 -29.33 -0.53
C GLY A 250 -1.43 -29.34 -1.97
N GLY A 251 -2.34 -29.51 -2.95
CA GLY A 251 -2.01 -29.47 -4.38
C GLY A 251 -1.52 -28.11 -4.87
N LEU A 252 -2.12 -27.02 -4.38
CA LEU A 252 -1.69 -25.64 -4.68
C LEU A 252 -0.27 -25.41 -4.19
N ILE A 253 0.01 -25.66 -2.91
CA ILE A 253 1.34 -25.48 -2.30
C ILE A 253 2.38 -26.31 -3.06
N SER A 254 2.10 -27.60 -3.28
CA SER A 254 3.00 -28.50 -4.02
C SER A 254 3.27 -28.02 -5.45
N THR A 255 2.31 -27.32 -6.07
CA THR A 255 2.49 -26.77 -7.43
C THR A 255 3.45 -25.60 -7.44
N ALA A 256 3.31 -24.66 -6.50
CA ALA A 256 4.23 -23.54 -6.36
C ALA A 256 5.66 -24.02 -6.04
N GLU A 257 5.80 -25.01 -5.15
CA GLU A 257 7.10 -25.62 -4.84
C GLU A 257 7.76 -26.24 -6.08
N ARG A 258 7.00 -26.95 -6.93
CA ARG A 258 7.51 -27.53 -8.19
C ARG A 258 7.93 -26.47 -9.21
N TRP A 259 7.25 -25.34 -9.25
CA TRP A 259 7.62 -24.23 -10.13
C TRP A 259 8.89 -23.52 -9.64
N GLY A 260 9.13 -23.52 -8.33
CA GLY A 260 10.29 -22.88 -7.73
C GLY A 260 10.19 -21.35 -7.77
N ARG A 261 11.26 -20.68 -7.32
CA ARG A 261 11.29 -19.20 -7.26
C ARG A 261 11.14 -18.57 -8.66
N PRO A 262 10.39 -17.47 -8.80
CA PRO A 262 9.77 -16.66 -7.73
C PRO A 262 8.31 -17.04 -7.43
N ALA A 263 7.83 -18.22 -7.84
CA ALA A 263 6.44 -18.61 -7.63
C ALA A 263 6.12 -18.76 -6.14
N VAL A 264 4.99 -18.20 -5.73
CA VAL A 264 4.42 -18.30 -4.39
C VAL A 264 2.92 -18.56 -4.50
N THR A 265 2.35 -19.21 -3.50
CA THR A 265 0.90 -19.39 -3.36
C THR A 265 0.55 -19.42 -1.89
N THR A 266 -0.63 -18.90 -1.56
CA THR A 266 -1.10 -18.78 -0.17
C THR A 266 -2.61 -19.00 -0.14
N VAL A 267 -3.08 -19.84 0.78
CA VAL A 267 -4.49 -19.85 1.18
C VAL A 267 -4.61 -18.95 2.41
N GLY A 268 -5.03 -17.71 2.20
CA GLY A 268 -5.08 -16.70 3.26
C GLY A 268 -6.32 -16.77 4.15
N GLN A 269 -7.43 -17.34 3.65
CA GLN A 269 -8.70 -17.39 4.37
C GLN A 269 -9.48 -18.67 4.05
N VAL A 270 -10.07 -19.28 5.07
CA VAL A 270 -10.97 -20.44 4.94
C VAL A 270 -12.17 -20.20 5.84
N SER A 271 -13.37 -20.22 5.25
CA SER A 271 -14.64 -20.17 5.98
C SER A 271 -15.37 -21.49 5.76
N VAL A 272 -15.79 -22.11 6.87
CA VAL A 272 -16.49 -23.40 6.85
C VAL A 272 -17.89 -23.17 7.40
N GLU A 273 -18.90 -23.77 6.79
CA GLU A 273 -20.27 -23.79 7.29
C GLU A 273 -20.78 -25.24 7.31
N PRO A 274 -21.50 -25.69 8.35
CA PRO A 274 -21.98 -24.91 9.50
C PRO A 274 -20.95 -24.74 10.64
N ASN A 275 -19.74 -25.29 10.52
CA ASN A 275 -18.65 -25.21 11.53
C ASN A 275 -19.08 -25.57 12.95
N LEU A 276 -19.74 -26.72 13.09
CA LEU A 276 -20.23 -27.24 14.37
C LEU A 276 -19.28 -28.33 14.92
N PRO A 277 -19.11 -28.43 16.26
CA PRO A 277 -18.44 -29.58 16.84
C PRO A 277 -19.20 -30.87 16.49
N SER A 278 -18.45 -31.92 16.20
CA SER A 278 -18.95 -33.28 15.93
C SER A 278 -19.62 -33.92 17.13
#